data_AF-A0A9Q0GYX6-F1
#
_entry.id   AF-A0A9Q0GYX6-F1
#
_cell.length_a   1.000
_cell.length_b   1.000
_cell.length_c   1.000
_cell.angle_alpha   90.00
_cell.angle_beta   90.00
_cell.angle_gamma   90.00
#
_symmetry.space_group_name_H-M   'P 1'
#
loop_
_entity.id
_entity.type
_entity.pdbx_description
1 polymer ?
#
loop_
_entity_poly.entity_id
_entity_poly.type
_entity_poly.pdbx_seq_one_letter_code
_entity_poly.pdbx_strand_id
1 'polypeptide(L)'
;MMVDLGAFSDEKFDAKRWINAVCQSRHSQDPVEKHLADLEMKLQMLSEEIAASLEEQSSAALLRVPRVGRDVIRLRDDAISVRNSVSGILLKLKKGRGLLS
;
A
#
# COMPACT_ATOMS: atom_id res chain seq x y z
N MET A 1 -7.48 15.15 -21.37
CA MET A 1 -7.03 13.76 -21.52
C MET A 1 -6.28 13.39 -20.25
N MET A 2 -6.72 12.34 -19.56
CA MET A 2 -6.02 11.76 -18.41
C MET A 2 -4.89 10.89 -18.98
N VAL A 3 -3.65 11.07 -18.51
CA VAL A 3 -2.52 10.21 -18.92
C VAL A 3 -2.76 8.84 -18.31
N ASP A 4 -2.87 7.81 -19.14
CA ASP A 4 -2.97 6.43 -18.67
C ASP A 4 -1.61 5.97 -18.14
N LEU A 5 -1.46 5.99 -16.81
CA LEU A 5 -0.24 5.55 -16.14
C LEU A 5 -0.04 4.03 -16.23
N GLY A 6 -1.10 3.27 -16.51
CA GLY A 6 -1.03 1.82 -16.70
C GLY A 6 -0.18 1.42 -17.89
N ALA A 7 -0.13 2.25 -18.94
CA ALA A 7 0.70 2.02 -20.12
C ALA A 7 2.21 1.95 -19.77
N PHE A 8 2.69 2.75 -18.81
CA PHE A 8 4.10 2.75 -18.42
C PHE A 8 4.51 1.55 -17.56
N SER A 9 3.53 0.77 -17.07
CA SER A 9 3.79 -0.43 -16.27
C SER A 9 3.95 -1.69 -17.14
N ASP A 10 3.71 -1.60 -18.46
CA ASP A 10 3.85 -2.72 -19.38
C ASP A 10 5.33 -2.93 -19.76
N GLU A 11 5.84 -4.16 -19.61
CA GLU A 11 7.19 -4.55 -20.04
C GLU A 11 7.43 -4.32 -21.54
N LYS A 12 6.36 -4.29 -22.35
CA LYS A 12 6.41 -4.08 -23.80
C LYS A 12 6.07 -2.65 -24.21
N PHE A 13 6.17 -1.68 -23.29
CA PHE A 13 5.85 -0.29 -23.57
C PHE A 13 6.66 0.26 -24.76
N ASP A 14 5.94 0.73 -25.79
CA ASP A 14 6.52 1.38 -26.97
C ASP A 14 6.27 2.88 -26.90
N ALA A 15 7.31 3.62 -26.49
CA ALA A 15 7.26 5.07 -26.35
C ALA A 15 6.91 5.78 -27.66
N LYS A 16 7.36 5.28 -28.82
CA LYS A 16 7.07 5.92 -30.12
C LYS A 16 5.62 5.75 -30.48
N ARG A 17 5.07 4.54 -30.32
CA ARG A 17 3.65 4.28 -30.55
C ARG A 17 2.77 5.10 -29.62
N TRP A 18 3.15 5.20 -28.34
CA TRP A 18 2.42 5.97 -27.35
C TRP A 18 2.42 7.48 -27.68
N ILE A 19 3.58 8.08 -27.96
CA ILE A 19 3.67 9.50 -28.36
C ILE A 19 2.84 9.76 -29.62
N ASN A 20 2.93 8.88 -30.63
CA ASN A 20 2.18 9.04 -31.87
C ASN A 20 0.66 8.97 -31.63
N ALA A 21 0.18 8.09 -30.75
CA ALA A 21 -1.23 8.00 -30.39
C ALA A 21 -1.71 9.27 -29.66
N VAL A 22 -0.90 9.81 -28.75
CA VAL A 22 -1.21 11.07 -28.04
C VAL A 22 -1.26 12.23 -29.04
N CYS A 23 -0.29 12.33 -29.95
CA CYS A 23 -0.29 13.34 -31.01
C CYS A 23 -1.51 13.26 -31.94
N GLN A 24 -2.01 12.05 -32.24
CA GLN A 24 -3.20 11.82 -33.06
C GLN A 24 -4.51 12.21 -32.34
N SER A 25 -4.52 12.15 -31.00
CA SER A 25 -5.67 12.51 -30.17
C SER A 25 -5.83 14.02 -29.95
N ARG A 26 -4.87 14.83 -30.44
CA ARG A 26 -4.89 16.29 -30.37
C ARG A 26 -6.04 16.88 -31.19
N HIS A 27 -6.56 18.02 -30.76
CA HIS A 27 -7.42 18.83 -31.62
C HIS A 27 -6.61 19.37 -32.81
N SER A 28 -7.19 19.30 -34.01
CA SER A 28 -6.53 19.66 -35.28
C SER A 28 -6.04 21.12 -35.34
N GLN A 29 -6.54 21.99 -34.47
CA GLN A 29 -6.20 23.42 -34.41
C GLN A 29 -5.04 23.76 -33.46
N ASP A 30 -4.67 22.89 -32.52
CA ASP A 30 -3.57 23.17 -31.60
C ASP A 30 -2.21 22.95 -32.26
N PRO A 31 -1.14 23.70 -31.95
CA PRO A 31 0.22 23.36 -32.36
C PRO A 31 0.70 22.07 -31.68
N VAL A 32 1.37 21.19 -32.43
CA VAL A 32 1.97 19.94 -31.89
C VAL A 32 2.94 20.25 -30.76
N GLU A 33 3.79 21.26 -30.95
CA GLU A 33 4.85 21.64 -30.01
C GLU A 33 4.27 22.06 -28.66
N LYS A 34 3.21 22.88 -28.67
CA LYS A 34 2.52 23.30 -27.45
C LYS A 34 1.90 22.11 -26.72
N HIS A 35 1.27 21.21 -27.46
CA HIS A 35 0.67 20.01 -26.88
C HIS A 35 1.72 19.06 -26.25
N LEU A 36 2.88 18.91 -26.91
CA LEU A 36 3.99 18.11 -26.39
C LEU A 36 4.63 18.74 -25.16
N ALA A 37 4.81 20.06 -25.13
CA ALA A 37 5.32 20.78 -23.96
C ALA A 37 4.36 20.64 -22.75
N ASP A 38 3.04 20.76 -22.98
CA ASP A 38 2.04 20.54 -21.95
C ASP A 38 2.03 19.09 -21.45
N LEU A 39 2.29 18.13 -22.34
CA LEU A 39 2.39 16.71 -22.00
C LEU A 39 3.64 16.43 -21.16
N GLU A 40 4.79 16.96 -21.56
CA GLU A 40 6.05 16.87 -20.83
C GLU A 40 5.90 17.41 -19.40
N MET A 41 5.36 18.62 -19.26
CA MET A 41 5.14 19.24 -17.95
C MET A 41 4.23 18.39 -17.07
N LYS A 42 3.16 17.80 -17.63
CA LYS A 42 2.27 16.89 -16.88
C LYS A 42 2.98 15.61 -16.46
N LEU A 43 3.75 14.99 -17.34
CA LEU A 43 4.52 13.78 -17.01
C LEU A 43 5.53 14.06 -15.91
N GLN A 44 6.20 15.21 -15.96
CA GLN A 44 7.14 15.61 -14.92
C GLN A 44 6.45 15.81 -13.56
N MET A 45 5.34 16.57 -13.51
CA MET A 45 4.58 16.74 -12.27
C MET A 45 4.08 15.42 -11.69
N LEU A 46 3.58 14.52 -12.55
CA LEU A 46 3.13 13.18 -12.12
C LEU A 46 4.29 12.35 -11.58
N SER A 47 5.47 12.41 -12.21
CA SER A 47 6.67 11.73 -11.72
C SER A 47 7.08 12.24 -10.33
N GLU A 48 7.04 13.55 -10.12
CA GLU A 48 7.35 14.16 -8.82
C GLU A 48 6.32 13.77 -7.75
N GLU A 49 5.03 13.76 -8.11
CA GLU A 49 3.95 13.35 -7.20
C GLU A 49 4.06 11.86 -6.81
N ILE A 50 4.35 10.98 -7.77
CA ILE A 50 4.55 9.54 -7.51
C ILE A 50 5.76 9.36 -6.58
N ALA A 51 6.87 10.05 -6.85
CA ALA A 51 8.07 9.95 -6.02
C ALA A 51 7.80 10.42 -4.58
N ALA A 52 7.15 11.57 -4.41
CA ALA A 52 6.80 12.12 -3.11
C ALA A 52 5.84 11.20 -2.34
N SER A 53 4.79 10.70 -3.00
CA SER A 53 3.82 9.78 -2.39
C SER A 53 4.49 8.46 -1.98
N LEU A 54 5.38 7.92 -2.81
CA LEU A 54 6.12 6.70 -2.51
C LEU A 54 7.04 6.89 -1.30
N GLU A 55 7.74 8.01 -1.22
CA GLU A 55 8.62 8.34 -0.09
C GLU A 55 7.82 8.48 1.21
N GLU A 56 6.70 9.21 1.18
CA GLU A 56 5.81 9.37 2.33
C GLU A 56 5.26 8.02 2.81
N GLN A 57 4.74 7.20 1.89
CA GLN A 57 4.20 5.89 2.22
C GLN A 57 5.26 4.93 2.75
N SER A 58 6.45 4.92 2.14
CA SER A 58 7.58 4.10 2.57
C SER A 58 8.03 4.49 3.98
N SER A 59 8.21 5.79 4.25
CA SER A 59 8.54 6.31 5.58
C SER A 59 7.48 5.96 6.63
N ALA A 60 6.20 6.11 6.28
CA ALA A 60 5.10 5.72 7.15
C ALA A 60 5.09 4.20 7.43
N ALA A 61 5.34 3.37 6.41
CA ALA A 61 5.41 1.92 6.56
C ALA A 61 6.56 1.49 7.48
N LEU A 62 7.76 2.08 7.32
CA LEU A 62 8.92 1.83 8.17
C LEU A 62 8.62 2.07 9.66
N LEU A 63 7.78 3.06 9.99
CA LEU A 63 7.38 3.34 11.36
C LEU A 63 6.21 2.47 11.84
N ARG A 64 5.22 2.22 10.99
CA ARG A 64 3.98 1.52 11.37
C ARG A 64 4.18 0.02 11.49
N VAL A 65 4.90 -0.62 10.58
CA VAL A 65 5.04 -2.08 10.54
C VAL A 65 5.66 -2.65 11.82
N PRO A 66 6.78 -2.10 12.36
CA PRO A 66 7.36 -2.60 13.61
C PRO A 66 6.46 -2.33 14.84
N ARG A 67 5.68 -1.24 14.83
CA ARG A 67 4.72 -0.93 15.90
C ARG A 67 3.61 -1.97 15.95
N VAL A 68 2.95 -2.21 14.82
CA VAL A 68 1.90 -3.23 14.70
C VAL A 68 2.44 -4.61 15.07
N GLY A 69 3.66 -4.95 14.63
CA GLY A 69 4.32 -6.21 15.00
C GLY A 69 4.48 -6.38 16.51
N ARG A 70 4.88 -5.32 17.23
CA ARG A 70 4.98 -5.35 18.71
C ARG A 70 3.61 -5.49 19.37
N ASP A 71 2.60 -4.80 18.87
CA ASP A 71 1.24 -4.86 19.43
C ASP A 71 0.64 -6.26 19.27
N VAL A 72 0.85 -6.91 18.13
CA VAL A 72 0.42 -8.30 17.88
C VAL A 72 1.10 -9.27 18.84
N ILE A 73 2.41 -9.12 19.06
CA ILE A 73 3.16 -9.96 20.01
C ILE A 73 2.61 -9.79 21.43
N ARG A 74 2.39 -8.54 21.85
CA ARG A 74 1.82 -8.24 23.17
C ARG A 74 0.43 -8.85 23.33
N LEU A 75 -0.44 -8.66 22.35
CA LEU A 75 -1.80 -9.22 22.35
C LEU A 75 -1.78 -10.75 22.45
N ARG A 76 -0.87 -11.41 21.74
CA ARG A 76 -0.67 -12.86 21.83
C ARG A 76 -0.27 -13.29 23.24
N ASP A 77 0.68 -12.59 23.86
CA ASP A 77 1.18 -12.93 25.19
C ASP A 77 0.09 -12.73 26.26
N ASP A 78 -0.69 -11.66 26.15
CA ASP A 78 -1.87 -11.42 27.00
C ASP A 78 -2.91 -12.54 26.84
N ALA A 79 -3.20 -12.97 25.60
CA ALA A 79 -4.12 -14.08 25.34
C ALA A 79 -3.63 -15.42 25.92
N ILE A 80 -2.33 -15.71 25.82
CA ILE A 80 -1.71 -16.89 26.44
C ILE A 80 -1.85 -16.83 27.97
N SER A 81 -1.58 -15.67 28.57
CA SER A 81 -1.72 -15.46 30.02
C SER A 81 -3.15 -15.71 30.49
N VAL A 82 -4.14 -15.18 29.78
CA VAL A 82 -5.57 -15.41 30.06
C VAL A 82 -5.91 -16.89 29.95
N ARG A 83 -5.51 -17.56 28.86
CA ARG A 83 -5.76 -19.00 28.66
C ARG A 83 -5.19 -19.83 29.81
N ASN A 84 -3.97 -19.52 30.25
CA ASN A 84 -3.32 -20.22 31.34
C ASN A 84 -4.06 -19.99 32.67
N SER A 85 -4.50 -18.77 32.94
CA SER A 85 -5.31 -18.42 34.12
C SER A 85 -6.63 -19.20 34.17
N VAL A 86 -7.36 -19.23 33.04
CA VAL A 86 -8.63 -19.99 32.92
C VAL A 86 -8.39 -21.49 33.11
N SER A 87 -7.35 -22.04 32.47
CA SER A 87 -6.99 -23.45 32.63
C SER A 87 -6.65 -23.81 34.09
N GLY A 88 -5.95 -22.92 34.79
CA GLY A 88 -5.66 -23.06 36.22
C GLY A 88 -6.91 -23.06 37.10
N ILE A 89 -7.87 -22.17 36.82
CA ILE A 89 -9.16 -22.13 37.51
C ILE A 89 -9.94 -23.44 37.28
N LEU A 90 -10.04 -23.89 36.03
CA LEU A 90 -10.72 -25.14 35.68
C LEU A 90 -10.09 -26.36 36.39
N LEU A 91 -8.77 -26.41 36.46
CA LEU A 91 -8.06 -27.48 37.17
C LEU A 91 -8.39 -27.47 38.67
N LYS A 92 -8.40 -26.29 39.31
CA LYS A 92 -8.78 -26.15 40.73
C LYS A 92 -10.22 -26.60 40.97
N LEU A 93 -11.16 -26.21 40.10
CA LEU A 93 -12.57 -26.64 40.19
C LEU A 93 -12.73 -28.15 40.00
N LYS A 94 -11.94 -28.78 39.13
CA LYS A 94 -11.96 -30.25 38.95
C LYS A 94 -11.43 -30.96 40.19
N LYS A 95 -10.33 -30.48 40.78
CA LYS A 95 -9.77 -31.03 42.02
C LYS A 95 -10.73 -30.86 43.20
N GLY A 96 -11.32 -29.68 43.36
CA GLY A 96 -12.29 -29.41 44.43
C GLY A 96 -13.54 -30.30 44.34
N ARG A 97 -14.01 -30.62 43.13
CA ARG A 97 -15.12 -31.57 42.93
C ARG A 97 -14.75 -33.03 43.21
N GLY A 98 -13.52 -33.45 42.92
CA GLY A 98 -13.04 -34.80 43.23
C GLY A 98 -12.69 -35.03 44.71
N LEU A 99 -12.58 -33.98 45.51
CA LEU A 99 -12.47 -34.04 46.97
C LEU A 99 -13.84 -34.04 47.67
N LEU A 100 -14.92 -33.79 46.92
CA LEU A 100 -16.31 -33.74 47.41
C LEU A 100 -17.13 -34.98 47.00
N SER A 101 -16.48 -36.00 46.42
CA SER A 101 -17.05 -37.32 46.08
C SER A 101 -16.40 -38.41 46.92
#